data_AF-A0A7W3JQG9-F1
#
_entry.id   AF-A0A7W3JQG9-F1
#
_cell.length_a   1.000
_cell.length_b   1.000
_cell.length_c   1.000
_cell.angle_alpha   90.00
_cell.angle_beta   90.00
_cell.angle_gamma   90.00
#
_symmetry.space_group_name_H-M   'P 1'
#
loop_
_entity.id
_entity.type
_entity.pdbx_description
1 polymer ?
#
loop_
_entity_poly.entity_id
_entity_poly.type
_entity_poly.pdbx_seq_one_letter_code
_entity_poly.pdbx_strand_id
1 'polypeptide(L)'
;MRAEGRIRDELRTRFGVDVNNTGADPAAVQAAVEAEQLRRQSDTERQRSATEQAEDAALSCQADETDRTAEAARTSAEVAPDEGEREQAQVQAEREQNRADATREKAEPLYDSEERRERDADKLEQRDVGKDAVSAKMAADVSQSKPATAAVKAQQTQSAKARPTLSRSPKLQRTDMGR
;
A
#
# COMPACT_ATOMS: atom_id res chain seq x y z
N MET A 1 39.16 20.56 -26.72
CA MET A 1 38.04 20.34 -25.78
C MET A 1 38.64 20.14 -24.39
N ARG A 2 38.32 20.99 -23.40
CA ARG A 2 38.89 20.89 -22.04
C ARG A 2 38.14 19.82 -21.24
N ALA A 3 38.86 18.98 -20.50
CA ALA A 3 38.29 17.85 -19.74
C ALA A 3 37.19 18.29 -18.75
N GLU A 4 37.35 19.47 -18.14
CA GLU A 4 36.39 20.06 -17.21
C GLU A 4 34.99 20.28 -17.82
N GLY A 5 34.92 20.76 -19.06
CA GLY A 5 33.65 20.99 -19.76
C GLY A 5 32.90 19.68 -20.00
N ARG A 6 33.63 18.62 -20.36
CA ARG A 6 33.05 17.27 -20.54
C ARG A 6 32.49 16.72 -19.24
N ILE A 7 33.21 16.89 -18.12
CA ILE A 7 32.76 16.42 -16.81
C ILE A 7 31.51 17.18 -16.35
N ARG A 8 31.46 18.50 -16.55
CA ARG A 8 30.27 19.31 -16.22
C ARG A 8 29.04 18.88 -17.04
N ASP A 9 29.22 18.66 -18.33
CA ASP A 9 28.15 18.19 -19.21
C ASP A 9 27.68 16.79 -18.83
N GLU A 10 28.59 15.90 -18.45
CA GLU A 10 28.25 14.54 -18.01
C GLU A 10 27.49 14.54 -16.67
N LEU A 11 27.90 15.34 -15.69
CA LEU A 11 27.19 15.49 -14.42
C LEU A 11 25.77 16.01 -14.60
N ARG A 12 25.60 16.98 -15.50
CA ARG A 12 24.28 17.53 -15.82
C ARG A 12 23.40 16.54 -16.57
N THR A 13 23.94 15.87 -17.60
CA THR A 13 23.14 15.00 -18.47
C THR A 13 22.84 13.65 -17.83
N ARG A 14 23.80 13.03 -17.13
CA ARG A 14 23.62 11.72 -16.51
C ARG A 14 23.04 11.81 -15.11
N PHE A 15 23.51 12.75 -14.30
CA PHE A 15 23.16 12.84 -12.89
C PHE A 15 22.24 14.03 -12.59
N GLY A 16 21.84 14.84 -13.57
CA GLY A 16 20.96 15.99 -13.32
C GLY A 16 21.59 17.07 -12.42
N VAL A 17 22.89 16.97 -12.11
CA VAL A 17 23.59 17.86 -11.18
C VAL A 17 24.21 19.03 -11.95
N ASP A 18 23.81 20.24 -11.61
CA ASP A 18 24.45 21.45 -12.12
C ASP A 18 25.59 21.89 -11.18
N VAL A 19 26.82 21.79 -11.66
CA VAL A 19 28.03 22.19 -10.94
C VAL A 19 28.02 23.68 -10.58
N ASN A 20 27.30 24.53 -11.34
CA ASN A 20 27.22 25.95 -11.03
C ASN A 20 26.32 26.21 -9.80
N ASN A 21 25.31 25.37 -9.57
CA ASN A 21 24.42 25.47 -8.41
C ASN A 21 25.06 24.97 -7.11
N THR A 22 26.17 24.24 -7.21
CA THR A 22 26.95 23.73 -6.07
C THR A 22 28.15 24.62 -5.73
N GLY A 23 28.25 25.80 -6.35
CA GLY A 23 29.37 26.73 -6.14
C GLY A 23 30.72 26.18 -6.63
N ALA A 24 30.70 25.17 -7.51
CA ALA A 24 31.88 24.41 -7.95
C ALA A 24 32.68 23.76 -6.81
N ASP A 25 32.07 23.54 -5.64
CA ASP A 25 32.67 22.78 -4.54
C ASP A 25 32.58 21.27 -4.85
N PRO A 26 33.72 20.55 -4.92
CA PRO A 26 33.73 19.10 -5.15
C PRO A 26 32.87 18.32 -4.15
N ALA A 27 32.84 18.72 -2.87
CA ALA A 27 32.03 18.03 -1.86
C ALA A 27 30.52 18.24 -2.09
N ALA A 28 30.12 19.47 -2.42
CA ALA A 28 28.73 19.78 -2.76
C ALA A 28 28.26 19.09 -4.05
N VAL A 29 29.14 18.97 -5.06
CA VAL A 29 28.86 18.18 -6.28
C VAL A 29 28.65 16.71 -5.94
N GLN A 30 29.52 16.12 -5.12
CA GLN A 30 29.40 14.73 -4.70
C GLN A 30 28.10 14.48 -3.93
N ALA A 31 27.77 15.33 -2.96
CA ALA A 31 26.52 15.23 -2.20
C ALA A 31 25.28 15.36 -3.09
N ALA A 32 25.31 16.25 -4.10
CA ALA A 32 24.22 16.39 -5.06
C ALA A 32 24.05 15.15 -5.94
N VAL A 33 25.14 14.51 -6.36
CA VAL A 33 25.09 13.25 -7.14
C VAL A 33 24.52 12.11 -6.29
N GLU A 34 24.98 11.97 -5.04
CA GLU A 34 24.46 10.96 -4.11
C GLU A 34 22.96 11.17 -3.83
N ALA A 35 22.54 12.43 -3.61
CA ALA A 35 21.13 12.76 -3.41
C ALA A 35 20.26 12.43 -4.63
N GLU A 36 20.75 12.68 -5.85
CA GLU A 36 20.02 12.29 -7.06
C GLU A 36 19.91 10.77 -7.18
N GLN A 37 21.00 10.04 -6.91
CA GLN A 37 20.97 8.57 -6.97
C GLN A 37 19.95 7.99 -5.98
N LEU A 38 19.91 8.52 -4.76
CA LEU A 38 18.91 8.13 -3.75
C LEU A 38 17.48 8.46 -4.20
N ARG A 39 17.26 9.63 -4.82
CA ARG A 39 15.95 9.97 -5.40
C ARG A 39 15.53 8.96 -6.47
N ARG A 40 16.41 8.64 -7.42
CA ARG A 40 16.12 7.69 -8.50
C ARG A 40 15.86 6.27 -7.98
N GLN A 41 16.64 5.84 -7.00
CA GLN A 41 16.39 4.56 -6.31
C GLN A 41 15.01 4.59 -5.66
N SER A 42 14.70 5.63 -4.89
CA SER A 42 13.38 5.78 -4.26
C SER A 42 12.22 5.81 -5.27
N ASP A 43 12.38 6.49 -6.39
CA ASP A 43 11.38 6.51 -7.47
C ASP A 43 11.21 5.13 -8.12
N THR A 44 12.31 4.40 -8.32
CA THR A 44 12.27 3.04 -8.85
C THR A 44 11.57 2.09 -7.87
N GLU A 45 11.87 2.16 -6.58
CA GLU A 45 11.17 1.37 -5.56
C GLU A 45 9.68 1.75 -5.47
N ARG A 46 9.34 3.04 -5.56
CA ARG A 46 7.93 3.49 -5.64
C ARG A 46 7.22 2.90 -6.85
N GLN A 47 7.86 2.88 -8.00
CA GLN A 47 7.29 2.30 -9.22
C GLN A 47 7.09 0.79 -9.10
N ARG A 48 8.07 0.06 -8.58
CA ARG A 48 7.94 -1.39 -8.32
C ARG A 48 6.83 -1.69 -7.33
N SER A 49 6.79 -0.95 -6.23
CA SER A 49 5.74 -1.11 -5.22
C SER A 49 4.34 -0.83 -5.82
N ALA A 50 4.20 0.18 -6.68
CA ALA A 50 2.93 0.46 -7.35
C ALA A 50 2.51 -0.66 -8.32
N THR A 51 3.46 -1.29 -9.02
CA THR A 51 3.16 -2.44 -9.89
C THR A 51 2.77 -3.67 -9.08
N GLU A 52 3.50 -3.96 -8.00
CA GLU A 52 3.19 -5.08 -7.09
C GLU A 52 1.79 -4.90 -6.49
N GLN A 53 1.45 -3.71 -5.97
CA GLN A 53 0.12 -3.43 -5.43
C GLN A 53 -1.00 -3.61 -6.47
N ALA A 54 -0.75 -3.28 -7.75
CA ALA A 54 -1.73 -3.46 -8.81
C ALA A 54 -1.94 -4.95 -9.13
N GLU A 55 -0.88 -5.75 -9.13
CA GLU A 55 -0.94 -7.21 -9.30
C GLU A 55 -1.67 -7.86 -8.13
N ASP A 56 -1.39 -7.42 -6.90
CA ASP A 56 -2.04 -7.89 -5.68
C ASP A 56 -3.55 -7.63 -5.68
N ALA A 57 -3.94 -6.42 -6.07
CA ALA A 57 -5.34 -6.04 -6.20
C ALA A 57 -6.04 -6.89 -7.27
N ALA A 58 -5.39 -7.12 -8.41
CA ALA A 58 -5.94 -7.95 -9.48
C ALA A 58 -6.15 -9.40 -9.02
N LEU A 59 -5.18 -9.99 -8.31
CA LEU A 59 -5.28 -11.36 -7.82
C LEU A 59 -6.37 -11.49 -6.73
N SER A 60 -6.52 -10.47 -5.88
CA SER A 60 -7.59 -10.41 -4.88
C SER A 60 -8.98 -10.35 -5.54
N CYS A 61 -9.17 -9.50 -6.56
CA CYS A 61 -10.42 -9.45 -7.31
C CYS A 61 -10.73 -10.78 -8.00
N GLN A 62 -9.71 -11.46 -8.53
CA GLN A 62 -9.86 -12.78 -9.13
C GLN A 62 -10.31 -13.83 -8.10
N ALA A 63 -9.72 -13.83 -6.91
CA ALA A 63 -10.11 -14.73 -5.83
C ALA A 63 -11.58 -14.52 -5.43
N ASP A 64 -11.99 -13.26 -5.22
CA ASP A 64 -13.37 -12.90 -4.90
C ASP A 64 -14.37 -13.31 -6.00
N GLU A 65 -13.97 -13.25 -7.26
CA GLU A 65 -14.79 -13.71 -8.38
C GLU A 65 -14.93 -15.24 -8.38
N THR A 66 -13.82 -15.96 -8.19
CA THR A 66 -13.84 -17.43 -8.13
C THR A 66 -14.64 -17.97 -6.94
N ASP A 67 -14.56 -17.29 -5.78
CA ASP A 67 -15.37 -17.64 -4.61
C ASP A 67 -16.86 -17.47 -4.89
N ARG A 68 -17.27 -16.36 -5.53
CA ARG A 68 -18.67 -16.14 -5.94
C ARG A 68 -19.16 -17.18 -6.94
N THR A 69 -18.32 -17.60 -7.89
CA THR A 69 -18.69 -18.66 -8.84
C THR A 69 -18.85 -20.01 -8.15
N ALA A 70 -17.98 -20.33 -7.19
CA ALA A 70 -18.09 -21.56 -6.41
C ALA A 70 -19.36 -21.58 -5.55
N GLU A 71 -19.70 -20.46 -4.89
CA GLU A 71 -20.95 -20.32 -4.12
C GLU A 71 -22.20 -20.44 -5.00
N ALA A 72 -22.19 -19.83 -6.19
CA ALA A 72 -23.28 -19.95 -7.15
C ALA A 72 -23.47 -21.40 -7.60
N ALA A 73 -22.38 -22.10 -7.92
CA ALA A 73 -22.41 -23.50 -8.32
C ALA A 73 -22.94 -24.41 -7.19
N ARG A 74 -22.52 -24.17 -5.94
CA ARG A 74 -23.07 -24.86 -4.76
C ARG A 74 -24.57 -24.63 -4.61
N THR A 75 -25.01 -23.38 -4.70
CA THR A 75 -26.44 -23.02 -4.63
C THR A 75 -27.25 -23.70 -5.74
N SER A 76 -26.72 -23.75 -6.98
CA SER A 76 -27.36 -24.46 -8.08
C SER A 76 -27.48 -25.96 -7.82
N ALA A 77 -26.47 -26.58 -7.21
CA ALA A 77 -26.50 -27.99 -6.84
C ALA A 77 -27.56 -28.29 -5.76
N GLU A 78 -27.76 -27.39 -4.81
CA GLU A 78 -28.77 -27.53 -3.74
C GLU A 78 -30.21 -27.40 -4.26
N VAL A 79 -30.44 -26.58 -5.29
CA VAL A 79 -31.78 -26.26 -5.80
C VAL A 79 -32.18 -27.13 -7.01
N ALA A 80 -31.27 -27.94 -7.56
CA ALA A 80 -31.55 -28.77 -8.73
C ALA A 80 -32.74 -29.75 -8.48
N PRO A 81 -33.69 -29.87 -9.44
CA PRO A 81 -34.93 -30.61 -9.22
C PRO A 81 -34.82 -32.13 -9.40
N ASP A 82 -33.93 -32.59 -10.28
CA ASP A 82 -33.72 -34.02 -10.59
C ASP A 82 -32.37 -34.51 -10.04
N GLU A 83 -32.29 -35.80 -9.69
CA GLU A 83 -31.11 -36.44 -9.11
C GLU A 83 -29.93 -36.44 -10.08
N GLY A 84 -30.18 -36.72 -11.37
CA GLY A 84 -29.14 -36.66 -12.41
C GLY A 84 -28.61 -35.24 -12.66
N GLU A 85 -29.45 -34.21 -12.51
CA GLU A 85 -29.03 -32.81 -12.60
C GLU A 85 -28.29 -32.36 -11.33
N ARG A 86 -28.69 -32.86 -10.15
CA ARG A 86 -27.98 -32.64 -8.87
C ARG A 86 -26.58 -33.20 -8.90
N GLU A 87 -26.39 -34.45 -9.34
CA GLU A 87 -25.06 -35.07 -9.44
C GLU A 87 -24.12 -34.26 -10.33
N GLN A 88 -24.61 -33.82 -11.51
CA GLN A 88 -23.83 -32.98 -12.40
C GLN A 88 -23.51 -31.61 -11.79
N ALA A 89 -24.49 -30.98 -11.13
CA ALA A 89 -24.29 -29.70 -10.46
C ALA A 89 -23.33 -29.80 -9.27
N GLN A 90 -23.32 -30.91 -8.52
CA GLN A 90 -22.36 -31.16 -7.44
C GLN A 90 -20.94 -31.30 -7.98
N VAL A 91 -20.74 -32.04 -9.08
CA VAL A 91 -19.42 -32.15 -9.73
C VAL A 91 -18.93 -30.79 -10.23
N GLN A 92 -19.81 -29.95 -10.75
CA GLN A 92 -19.45 -28.58 -11.15
C GLN A 92 -19.11 -27.71 -9.93
N ALA A 93 -19.88 -27.81 -8.85
CA ALA A 93 -19.63 -27.09 -7.60
C ALA A 93 -18.26 -27.47 -7.00
N GLU A 94 -17.91 -28.76 -7.00
CA GLU A 94 -16.61 -29.24 -6.53
C GLU A 94 -15.45 -28.72 -7.41
N ARG A 95 -15.64 -28.66 -8.73
CA ARG A 95 -14.64 -28.10 -9.64
C ARG A 95 -14.40 -26.62 -9.40
N GLU A 96 -15.47 -25.84 -9.27
CA GLU A 96 -15.34 -24.41 -8.99
C GLU A 96 -14.79 -24.16 -7.58
N GLN A 97 -15.11 -25.03 -6.61
CA GLN A 97 -14.52 -24.98 -5.28
C GLN A 97 -13.00 -25.19 -5.33
N ASN A 98 -12.54 -26.25 -6.00
CA ASN A 98 -11.11 -26.52 -6.17
C ASN A 98 -10.38 -25.37 -6.87
N ARG A 99 -11.05 -24.72 -7.84
CA ARG A 99 -10.51 -23.55 -8.54
C ARG A 99 -10.41 -22.34 -7.61
N ALA A 100 -11.43 -22.11 -6.79
CA ALA A 100 -11.44 -21.03 -5.81
C ALA A 100 -10.32 -21.21 -4.77
N ASP A 101 -10.16 -22.43 -4.24
CA ASP A 101 -9.11 -22.75 -3.27
C ASP A 101 -7.70 -22.56 -3.86
N ALA A 102 -7.47 -23.03 -5.10
CA ALA A 102 -6.20 -22.81 -5.79
C ALA A 102 -5.91 -21.33 -6.12
N THR A 103 -6.95 -20.52 -6.32
CA THR A 103 -6.80 -19.07 -6.55
C THR A 103 -6.52 -18.35 -5.24
N ARG A 104 -7.18 -18.78 -4.16
CA ARG A 104 -6.95 -18.27 -2.80
C ARG A 104 -5.52 -18.58 -2.32
N GLU A 105 -5.01 -19.78 -2.55
CA GLU A 105 -3.64 -20.15 -2.19
C GLU A 105 -2.61 -19.27 -2.91
N LYS A 106 -2.87 -18.90 -4.18
CA LYS A 106 -2.02 -17.95 -4.91
C LYS A 106 -2.10 -16.52 -4.37
N ALA A 107 -3.26 -16.13 -3.85
CA ALA A 107 -3.48 -14.81 -3.25
C ALA A 107 -2.99 -14.72 -1.79
N GLU A 108 -2.85 -15.84 -1.09
CA GLU A 108 -2.48 -15.90 0.33
C GLU A 108 -1.16 -15.19 0.67
N PRO A 109 -0.08 -15.28 -0.14
CA PRO A 109 1.16 -14.53 0.08
C PRO A 109 1.00 -13.01 -0.03
N LEU A 110 -0.02 -12.53 -0.75
CA LEU A 110 -0.28 -11.11 -1.00
C LEU A 110 -1.19 -10.51 0.08
N TYR A 111 -1.96 -11.34 0.77
CA TYR A 111 -2.84 -10.89 1.84
C TYR A 111 -2.02 -10.63 3.12
N ASP A 112 -1.77 -9.38 3.49
CA ASP A 112 -1.10 -9.04 4.76
C ASP A 112 -1.96 -9.44 5.99
N SER A 113 -1.82 -10.70 6.41
CA SER A 113 -2.50 -11.22 7.61
C SER A 113 -1.87 -10.66 8.89
N GLU A 114 -2.69 -10.51 9.94
CA GLU A 114 -2.21 -10.07 11.26
C GLU A 114 -1.07 -10.95 11.79
N GLU A 115 -1.17 -12.26 11.57
CA GLU A 115 -0.15 -13.24 11.93
C GLU A 115 1.16 -13.09 11.13
N ARG A 116 1.11 -12.55 9.90
CA ARG A 116 2.33 -12.22 9.14
C ARG A 116 3.00 -10.98 9.70
N ARG A 117 2.21 -9.95 10.04
CA ARG A 117 2.73 -8.73 10.67
C ARG A 117 3.36 -9.01 12.02
N GLU A 118 2.75 -9.88 12.82
CA GLU A 118 3.30 -10.30 14.11
C GLU A 118 4.62 -11.04 13.93
N ARG A 119 4.68 -12.03 13.02
CA ARG A 119 5.94 -12.73 12.70
C ARG A 119 7.03 -11.82 12.17
N ASP A 120 6.69 -10.81 11.37
CA ASP A 120 7.68 -9.84 10.89
C ASP A 120 8.09 -8.83 11.98
N ALA A 121 7.22 -8.51 12.92
CA ALA A 121 7.57 -7.69 14.09
C ALA A 121 8.58 -8.45 14.93
N ASP A 122 8.30 -9.72 15.22
CA ASP A 122 9.17 -10.60 15.98
C ASP A 122 10.55 -10.74 15.32
N LYS A 123 10.62 -10.87 13.99
CA LYS A 123 11.90 -10.91 13.25
C LYS A 123 12.68 -9.60 13.35
N LEU A 124 12.00 -8.45 13.36
CA LEU A 124 12.67 -7.16 13.50
C LEU A 124 13.17 -6.94 14.93
N GLU A 125 12.38 -7.33 15.93
CA GLU A 125 12.80 -7.31 17.34
C GLU A 125 13.98 -8.26 17.60
N GLN A 126 13.98 -9.44 16.99
CA GLN A 126 15.12 -10.39 17.03
C GLN A 126 16.40 -9.86 16.37
N ARG A 127 16.30 -8.81 15.53
CA ARG A 127 17.43 -8.13 14.89
C ARG A 127 17.83 -6.84 15.61
N ASP A 128 17.41 -6.69 16.86
CA ASP A 128 17.65 -5.52 17.73
C ASP A 128 17.09 -4.19 17.16
N VAL A 129 16.08 -4.25 16.30
CA VAL A 129 15.37 -3.04 15.87
C VAL A 129 14.52 -2.53 17.03
N GLY A 130 14.68 -1.25 17.39
CA GLY A 130 13.95 -0.65 18.50
C GLY A 130 12.43 -0.76 18.34
N LYS A 131 11.74 -1.11 19.44
CA LYS A 131 10.29 -1.36 19.47
C LYS A 131 9.44 -0.22 18.89
N ASP A 132 9.89 1.02 19.05
CA ASP A 132 9.20 2.21 18.50
C ASP A 132 9.31 2.25 16.96
N ALA A 133 10.47 1.86 16.41
CA ALA A 133 10.68 1.78 14.97
C ALA A 133 9.90 0.61 14.35
N VAL A 134 9.84 -0.53 15.03
CA VAL A 134 8.99 -1.68 14.63
C VAL A 134 7.52 -1.27 14.66
N SER A 135 7.06 -0.64 15.74
CA SER A 135 5.67 -0.17 15.89
C SER A 135 5.28 0.85 14.83
N ALA A 136 6.17 1.81 14.52
CA ALA A 136 5.94 2.80 13.47
C ALA A 136 5.84 2.15 12.08
N LYS A 137 6.73 1.19 11.80
CA LYS A 137 6.72 0.40 10.55
C LYS A 137 5.42 -0.41 10.42
N MET A 138 5.02 -1.12 11.47
CA MET A 138 3.77 -1.90 11.46
C MET A 138 2.53 -1.03 11.33
N ALA A 139 2.50 0.15 11.96
CA ALA A 139 1.39 1.09 11.80
C ALA A 139 1.28 1.66 10.38
N ALA A 140 2.41 1.88 9.71
CA ALA A 140 2.46 2.32 8.31
C ALA A 140 1.97 1.23 7.36
N ASP A 141 2.45 -0.01 7.52
CA ASP A 141 2.06 -1.17 6.69
C ASP A 141 0.53 -1.42 6.78
N VAL A 142 -0.03 -1.36 8.00
CA VAL A 142 -1.49 -1.49 8.26
C VAL A 142 -2.34 -0.49 7.48
N SER A 143 -1.81 0.71 7.23
CA SER A 143 -2.54 1.77 6.54
C SER A 143 -2.60 1.57 5.02
N GLN A 144 -1.69 0.79 4.45
CA GLN A 144 -1.55 0.60 3.01
C GLN A 144 -2.14 -0.73 2.51
N SER A 145 -2.25 -1.75 3.38
CA SER A 145 -2.61 -3.11 2.95
C SER A 145 -4.03 -3.57 3.31
N LYS A 146 -4.85 -2.74 3.96
CA LYS A 146 -6.23 -3.13 4.32
C LYS A 146 -7.17 -3.00 3.11
N PRO A 147 -7.77 -4.09 2.60
CA PRO A 147 -8.79 -3.99 1.56
C PRO A 147 -10.01 -3.22 2.06
N ALA A 148 -10.72 -2.54 1.15
CA ALA A 148 -11.79 -1.59 1.48
C ALA A 148 -12.88 -2.18 2.41
N THR A 149 -13.20 -3.46 2.29
CA THR A 149 -14.19 -4.16 3.13
C THR A 149 -13.72 -4.35 4.58
N ALA A 150 -12.43 -4.57 4.81
CA ALA A 150 -11.83 -4.66 6.14
C ALA A 150 -11.65 -3.29 6.78
N ALA A 151 -11.35 -2.26 5.97
CA ALA A 151 -11.26 -0.87 6.43
C ALA A 151 -12.60 -0.35 6.97
N VAL A 152 -13.72 -0.68 6.31
CA VAL A 152 -15.07 -0.28 6.76
C VAL A 152 -15.46 -0.94 8.10
N LYS A 153 -15.10 -2.22 8.33
CA LYS A 153 -15.30 -2.88 9.63
C LYS A 153 -14.49 -2.24 10.75
N ALA A 154 -13.24 -1.87 10.50
CA ALA A 154 -12.40 -1.18 11.47
C ALA A 154 -12.87 0.26 11.75
N GLN A 155 -13.45 0.93 10.76
CA GLN A 155 -14.03 2.27 10.93
C GLN A 155 -15.35 2.26 11.72
N GLN A 156 -16.10 1.15 11.69
CA GLN A 156 -17.27 0.96 12.55
C GLN A 156 -16.90 0.81 14.03
N THR A 157 -15.73 0.26 14.36
CA THR A 157 -15.28 0.13 15.75
C THR A 157 -14.59 1.40 16.27
N GLN A 158 -14.00 2.21 15.38
CA GLN A 158 -13.49 3.54 15.70
C GLN A 158 -14.55 4.61 15.43
N SER A 159 -15.59 4.63 16.27
CA SER A 159 -16.48 5.79 16.34
C SER A 159 -15.65 7.04 16.65
N ALA A 160 -15.69 8.01 15.73
CA ALA A 160 -14.99 9.27 15.87
C ALA A 160 -15.42 9.95 17.19
N LYS A 161 -14.51 10.01 18.17
CA LYS A 161 -14.70 10.83 19.37
C LYS A 161 -14.96 12.26 18.90
N ALA A 162 -16.19 12.71 19.10
CA ALA A 162 -16.63 14.06 18.78
C ALA A 162 -15.64 15.06 19.39
N ARG A 163 -14.99 15.87 18.54
CA ARG A 163 -14.19 17.02 19.01
C ARG A 163 -15.14 17.92 19.81
N PRO A 164 -14.82 18.27 21.08
CA PRO A 164 -15.60 19.27 21.78
C PRO A 164 -15.45 20.59 21.00
N THR A 165 -16.58 21.15 20.61
CA THR A 165 -16.69 22.46 19.97
C THR A 165 -16.18 23.50 20.96
N LEU A 166 -14.97 24.04 20.73
CA LEU A 166 -14.53 25.22 21.47
C LEU A 166 -15.51 26.35 21.15
N SER A 167 -16.18 26.79 22.21
CA SER A 167 -17.22 27.79 22.19
C SER A 167 -16.69 29.13 21.66
N ARG A 168 -17.51 29.69 20.79
CA ARG A 168 -17.43 31.00 20.14
C ARG A 168 -17.29 32.10 21.18
N SER A 169 -16.13 32.75 21.29
CA SER A 169 -16.00 33.99 22.05
C SER A 169 -16.59 35.17 21.26
N PRO A 170 -17.41 36.05 21.88
CA PRO A 170 -18.00 37.19 21.20
C PRO A 170 -16.94 38.29 21.02
N LYS A 171 -16.65 38.67 19.78
CA LYS A 171 -15.87 39.89 19.51
C LYS A 171 -16.73 41.10 19.88
N LEU A 172 -16.34 41.72 20.99
CA LEU A 172 -16.79 43.02 21.46
C LEU A 172 -16.71 44.07 20.33
N GLN A 173 -17.84 44.74 20.09
CA GLN A 173 -17.89 46.01 19.37
C GLN A 173 -17.07 47.05 20.16
N ARG A 174 -16.13 47.71 19.49
CA ARG A 174 -15.57 48.97 19.97
C ARG A 174 -15.68 50.01 18.85
N THR A 175 -16.66 50.87 19.01
CA THR A 175 -16.76 52.20 18.43
C THR A 175 -15.59 53.06 18.88
N ASP A 176 -15.03 53.84 17.96
CA ASP A 176 -14.42 55.18 18.15
C ASP A 176 -14.16 55.71 16.73
N MET A 177 -14.94 56.62 16.15
CA MET A 177 -14.97 58.07 16.37
C MET A 177 -13.56 58.70 16.48
N GLY A 178 -13.06 59.23 15.37
CA GLY A 178 -11.82 60.00 15.33
C GLY A 178 -11.62 60.73 14.00
N ARG A 179 -12.14 61.97 13.95
CA ARG A 179 -11.90 63.12 13.06
C ARG A 179 -11.26 62.92 11.68
#